data_AF-A0A2V8TL15-F1
#
_entry.id   AF-A0A2V8TL15-F1
#
_cell.length_a   1.000
_cell.length_b   1.000
_cell.length_c   1.000
_cell.angle_alpha   90.00
_cell.angle_beta   90.00
_cell.angle_gamma   90.00
#
_symmetry.space_group_name_H-M   'P 1'
#
loop_
_entity.id
_entity.type
_entity.pdbx_description
1 polymer ?
#
loop_
_entity_poly.entity_id
_entity_poly.type
_entity_poly.pdbx_seq_one_letter_code
_entity_poly.pdbx_strand_id
1 'polypeptide(L)' 'MRGLEGQIVLEYLPAYAPELNPVEYLWGHWKHHELPNVCPKDLCQLNEGARRTLSRLRRRPRLITVFWKQASLF' A
#
# COMPACT_ATOMS: atom_id res chain seq x y z
N MET A 1 18.51 0.97 -12.20
CA MET A 1 18.07 0.17 -11.04
C MET A 1 18.59 -1.24 -11.25
N ARG A 2 19.50 -1.75 -10.40
CA ARG A 2 19.91 -3.15 -10.49
C ARG A 2 18.70 -4.00 -10.12
N GLY A 3 18.25 -4.86 -11.01
CA GLY A 3 17.28 -5.89 -10.67
C GLY A 3 17.94 -6.87 -9.70
N LEU A 4 17.23 -7.30 -8.66
CA LEU A 4 17.78 -8.18 -7.63
C LEU A 4 18.01 -9.63 -8.11
N GLU A 5 17.94 -9.92 -9.42
CA GLU A 5 18.15 -11.27 -10.01
C GLU A 5 17.41 -12.42 -9.28
N GLY A 6 16.23 -12.13 -8.73
CA GLY A 6 15.43 -13.10 -7.96
C GLY A 6 15.86 -13.26 -6.49
N GLN A 7 16.87 -12.53 -6.02
CA GLN A 7 17.27 -12.48 -4.63
C GLN A 7 16.31 -11.62 -3.82
N ILE A 8 15.90 -12.12 -2.65
CA ILE A 8 15.06 -11.39 -1.71
C ILE A 8 15.99 -10.64 -0.75
N VAL A 9 15.89 -9.31 -0.75
CA VAL A 9 16.57 -8.46 0.23
C VAL A 9 15.59 -8.17 1.37
N LEU A 10 16.04 -8.36 2.60
CA LEU A 10 15.28 -8.09 3.81
C LEU A 10 15.85 -6.84 4.46
N GLU A 11 14.98 -5.88 4.77
CA GLU A 11 15.31 -4.67 5.51
C GLU A 11 14.80 -4.80 6.95
N TYR A 12 15.54 -4.27 7.91
CA TYR A 12 15.13 -4.28 9.32
C TYR A 12 14.03 -3.23 9.56
N LEU A 13 12.88 -3.68 10.07
CA LEU A 13 11.80 -2.81 10.54
C LEU A 13 11.73 -2.90 12.07
N PRO A 14 11.96 -1.79 12.81
CA PRO A 14 11.87 -1.82 14.27
C PRO A 14 10.43 -2.11 14.74
N ALA A 15 10.33 -2.76 15.89
CA ALA A 15 9.03 -3.05 16.51
C ALA A 15 8.29 -1.74 16.84
N TYR A 16 6.96 -1.75 16.65
CA TYR A 16 6.08 -0.61 16.95
C TYR A 16 6.36 0.69 16.19
N ALA A 17 7.02 0.63 15.02
CA ALA A 17 7.25 1.79 14.15
C ALA A 17 6.43 1.71 12.83
N PRO A 18 5.09 1.82 12.89
CA PRO A 18 4.23 1.77 11.70
C PRO A 18 4.53 2.88 10.69
N GLU A 19 5.05 4.03 11.13
CA GLU A 19 5.47 5.14 10.27
C GLU A 19 6.61 4.79 9.32
N LEU A 20 7.39 3.74 9.61
CA LEU A 20 8.45 3.26 8.73
C LEU A 20 7.97 2.17 7.76
N ASN A 21 6.69 1.80 7.82
CA ASN A 21 6.11 0.80 6.93
C ASN A 21 5.32 1.47 5.79
N PRO A 22 5.76 1.39 4.52
CA PRO A 22 5.08 2.04 3.39
C PRO A 22 3.67 1.49 3.16
N VAL A 23 3.39 0.27 3.65
CA VAL A 23 2.05 -0.33 3.59
C VAL A 23 1.06 0.44 4.47
N GLU A 24 1.48 1.03 5.59
CA GLU A 24 0.59 1.81 6.46
C GLU A 24 0.07 3.07 5.75
N TYR A 25 0.91 3.72 4.94
CA TYR A 25 0.47 4.86 4.11
C TYR A 25 -0.51 4.44 3.01
N LEU A 26 -0.35 3.24 2.46
CA LEU A 26 -1.32 2.65 1.54
C LEU A 26 -2.68 2.45 2.22
N TRP A 27 -2.69 1.89 3.43
CA TRP A 27 -3.91 1.70 4.22
C TRP A 27 -4.56 3.02 4.60
N GLY A 28 -3.76 4.02 5.01
CA GLY A 28 -4.22 5.37 5.29
C GLY A 28 -4.91 5.98 4.08
N HIS A 29 -4.25 5.96 2.92
CA HIS A 29 -4.82 6.46 1.68
C HIS A 29 -6.11 5.73 1.29
N TRP A 30 -6.12 4.40 1.43
CA TRP A 30 -7.27 3.58 1.09
C TRP A 30 -8.49 3.89 1.97
N LYS A 31 -8.29 4.01 3.28
CA LYS A 31 -9.35 4.35 4.25
C LYS A 31 -9.90 5.77 4.04
N HIS A 32 -9.05 6.74 3.72
CA HIS A 32 -9.44 8.15 3.59
C HIS A 32 -10.02 8.52 2.22
N HIS A 33 -9.63 7.84 1.14
CA HIS A 33 -10.00 8.26 -0.21
C HIS A 33 -10.93 7.30 -0.94
N GLU A 34 -10.93 6.01 -0.62
CA GLU A 34 -11.69 5.02 -1.39
C GLU A 34 -12.79 4.36 -0.56
N LEU A 35 -12.61 4.20 0.75
CA LEU A 35 -13.60 3.63 1.67
C LEU A 35 -14.59 4.59 2.36
N PRO A 36 -14.46 5.94 2.37
CA PRO A 36 -15.36 6.79 3.17
C PRO A 36 -16.86 6.65 2.85
N ASN A 37 -17.18 6.26 1.61
CA ASN A 37 -18.56 6.13 1.12
C ASN A 37 -18.88 4.72 0.62
N VAL A 38 -18.09 3.71 0.97
CA VAL A 38 -18.31 2.33 0.54
C VAL A 38 -19.08 1.58 1.61
N CYS A 39 -20.34 1.25 1.32
CA CYS A 39 -21.18 0.38 2.14
C CYS A 39 -21.36 -0.97 1.43
N PRO A 40 -20.42 -1.92 1.57
CA PRO A 40 -20.54 -3.22 0.94
C PRO A 40 -21.66 -3.99 1.62
N LYS A 41 -22.50 -4.67 0.84
CA LYS A 41 -23.59 -5.49 1.39
C LYS A 41 -23.08 -6.82 1.93
N ASP A 42 -21.95 -7.30 1.38
CA ASP A 42 -21.34 -8.59 1.71
C ASP A 42 -19.81 -8.51 1.65
N LEU A 43 -19.14 -9.46 2.32
CA LEU A 43 -17.66 -9.58 2.31
C LEU A 43 -17.09 -9.74 0.89
N CYS A 44 -17.84 -10.36 -0.03
CA CYS A 44 -17.44 -10.52 -1.42
C CYS A 44 -17.28 -9.15 -2.11
N GLN A 45 -18.25 -8.25 -1.95
CA GLN A 45 -18.18 -6.90 -2.52
C GLN A 45 -17.04 -6.08 -1.94
N LEU A 46 -16.75 -6.24 -0.65
CA LEU A 46 -15.59 -5.61 -0.01
C LEU A 46 -14.27 -6.10 -0.63
N ASN A 47 -14.12 -7.41 -0.82
CA ASN A 47 -12.91 -8.00 -1.41
C ASN A 47 -12.71 -7.58 -2.87
N GLU A 48 -13.78 -7.55 -3.66
CA GLU A 48 -13.71 -7.03 -5.03
C GLU A 48 -13.32 -5.56 -5.07
N GLY A 49 -13.90 -4.73 -4.18
CA GLY A 49 -13.53 -3.33 -4.02
C GLY A 49 -12.05 -3.17 -3.70
N ALA A 50 -11.55 -3.92 -2.72
CA ALA A 50 -10.13 -3.94 -2.34
C ALA A 50 -9.21 -4.27 -3.52
N ARG A 51 -9.51 -5.34 -4.25
CA ARG A 51 -8.74 -5.78 -5.43
C ARG A 51 -8.74 -4.73 -6.55
N ARG A 52 -9.88 -4.07 -6.78
CA ARG A 52 -10.00 -3.00 -7.78
C ARG A 52 -9.19 -1.78 -7.38
N THR A 53 -9.27 -1.35 -6.12
CA THR A 53 -8.49 -0.21 -5.62
C THR A 53 -6.99 -0.51 -5.68
N LEU A 54 -6.54 -1.70 -5.25
CA LEU A 54 -5.14 -2.13 -5.39
C LEU A 54 -4.69 -2.14 -6.87
N SER A 55 -5.54 -2.62 -7.78
CA SER A 55 -5.23 -2.60 -9.22
C SER A 55 -5.13 -1.17 -9.77
N ARG A 56 -5.93 -0.22 -9.28
CA ARG A 56 -5.84 1.21 -9.64
C ARG A 56 -4.57 1.84 -9.09
N LEU A 57 -4.23 1.57 -7.82
CA LEU A 57 -3.02 2.06 -7.17
C LEU A 57 -1.76 1.55 -7.87
N ARG A 58 -1.76 0.28 -8.30
CA ARG A 58 -0.67 -0.29 -9.13
C ARG A 58 -0.44 0.46 -10.43
N ARG A 59 -1.48 1.09 -11.01
CA ARG A 59 -1.38 1.92 -12.22
C ARG A 59 -0.92 3.36 -11.93
N ARG A 60 -0.70 3.73 -10.66
CA ARG A 60 -0.24 5.06 -10.23
C ARG A 60 1.14 4.95 -9.56
N PRO A 61 2.21 4.73 -10.33
CA PRO A 61 3.56 4.53 -9.77
C PRO A 61 4.03 5.71 -8.90
N ARG A 62 3.59 6.93 -9.22
CA ARG A 62 3.89 8.12 -8.41
C ARG A 62 3.40 8.03 -6.97
N LEU A 63 2.20 7.51 -6.74
CA LEU A 63 1.65 7.35 -5.38
C LEU A 63 2.45 6.32 -4.58
N ILE A 64 2.82 5.22 -5.24
CA ILE A 64 3.66 4.19 -4.63
C ILE A 64 5.00 4.81 -4.22
N THR A 65 5.68 5.52 -5.13
CA THR A 65 6.96 6.18 -4.79
C THR A 65 6.84 7.13 -3.60
N VAL A 66 5.75 7.89 -3.48
CA VAL A 66 5.54 8.79 -2.33
C VAL A 66 5.39 8.01 -1.02
N PHE A 67 4.68 6.88 -1.00
CA PHE A 67 4.56 6.05 0.21
C PHE A 67 5.92 5.51 0.67
N TRP A 68 6.78 5.12 -0.27
CA TRP A 68 8.13 4.66 0.03
C TRP A 68 9.03 5.78 0.57
N LYS A 69 8.93 6.99 0.01
CA LYS A 69 9.63 8.17 0.54
C LYS A 69 9.14 8.55 1.93
N GLN A 70 7.83 8.48 2.15
CA GLN A 70 7.22 8.84 3.43
C GLN A 70 7.65 7.88 4.54
N ALA A 71 7.83 6.59 4.22
CA ALA A 71 8.39 5.58 5.12
C ALA A 71 9.92 5.68 5.29
N SER A 72 10.56 6.73 4.77
CA SER A 72 12.02 6.93 4.76
C SER A 72 12.82 5.78 4.14
N LEU A 73 12.22 4.99 3.25
CA LEU A 73 12.88 3.83 2.66
C LEU A 73 13.72 4.15 1.41
N PHE A 74 13.68 5.37 0.87
CA PHE A 74 14.57 5.88 -0.19
C PHE A 74 14.58 7.41 -0.27
#